data_AF-A0A3B9LPJ1-F1
#
_entry.id   AF-A0A3B9LPJ1-F1
#
_cell.length_a   1.000
_cell.length_b   1.000
_cell.length_c   1.000
_cell.angle_alpha   90.00
_cell.angle_beta   90.00
_cell.angle_gamma   90.00
#
_symmetry.space_group_name_H-M   'P 1'
#
loop_
_entity.id
_entity.type
_entity.pdbx_description
1 polymer ?
#
loop_
_entity_poly.entity_id
_entity_poly.type
_entity_poly.pdbx_seq_one_letter_code
_entity_poly.pdbx_strand_id
1 'polypeptide(L)'
;MSLANPKPFSSPPRATPKLVTLLLIFVVTAGNASLTYSQQTNKRKLAAEVRTEFLHAWNGYKKYAWGHDDLKPLSKGYHDWYAEPLLMTPVDALDTMFLMGFKDEATSTKSYIIQNLSFDKDIYV
;
A
#
# COMPACT_ATOMS: atom_id res chain seq x y z
N MET A 1 -53.70 -66.51 -26.43
CA MET A 1 -52.90 -65.88 -25.37
C MET A 1 -51.76 -65.14 -26.07
N SER A 2 -51.94 -63.86 -26.39
CA SER A 2 -50.99 -63.06 -27.19
C SER A 2 -50.09 -62.26 -26.27
N LEU A 3 -48.79 -62.52 -26.29
CA LEU A 3 -47.79 -61.81 -25.49
C LEU A 3 -47.48 -60.47 -26.15
N ALA A 4 -47.72 -59.38 -25.43
CA ALA A 4 -47.42 -58.02 -25.88
C ALA A 4 -45.89 -57.80 -25.99
N ASN A 5 -45.46 -57.26 -27.13
CA ASN A 5 -44.06 -56.93 -27.39
C ASN A 5 -43.63 -55.67 -26.59
N PRO A 6 -42.43 -55.63 -25.97
CA PRO A 6 -41.97 -54.46 -25.24
C PRO A 6 -41.59 -53.30 -26.17
N LYS A 7 -41.87 -52.05 -25.74
CA LYS A 7 -41.54 -50.83 -26.48
C LYS A 7 -40.02 -50.57 -26.46
N PRO A 8 -39.43 -50.07 -27.57
CA PRO A 8 -38.00 -49.80 -27.63
C PRO A 8 -37.59 -48.60 -26.75
N PHE A 9 -36.39 -48.69 -26.19
CA PHE A 9 -35.77 -47.67 -25.35
C PHE A 9 -35.43 -46.42 -26.16
N SER A 10 -35.90 -45.25 -25.74
CA SER A 10 -35.61 -43.97 -26.40
C SER A 10 -34.20 -43.47 -26.03
N SER A 11 -33.38 -43.17 -27.05
CA SER A 11 -32.05 -42.58 -26.87
C SER A 11 -32.13 -41.22 -26.14
N PRO A 12 -31.15 -40.89 -25.26
CA PRO A 12 -31.14 -39.58 -24.60
C PRO A 12 -30.96 -38.45 -25.62
N PRO A 13 -31.52 -37.26 -25.37
CA PRO A 13 -31.42 -36.13 -26.29
C PRO A 13 -29.95 -35.69 -26.45
N ARG A 14 -29.47 -35.64 -27.70
CA ARG A 14 -28.17 -35.05 -28.03
C ARG A 14 -28.21 -33.55 -27.72
N ALA A 15 -27.30 -33.09 -26.86
CA ALA A 15 -27.08 -31.67 -26.65
C ALA A 15 -26.74 -30.98 -27.98
N THR A 16 -27.40 -29.86 -28.26
CA THR A 16 -27.22 -29.13 -29.52
C THR A 16 -25.88 -28.38 -29.51
N PRO A 17 -25.23 -28.19 -30.67
CA PRO A 17 -23.92 -27.54 -30.75
C PRO A 17 -23.90 -26.12 -30.17
N LYS A 18 -25.04 -25.43 -30.15
CA LYS A 18 -25.18 -24.10 -29.53
C LYS A 18 -24.90 -24.11 -28.02
N LEU A 19 -25.25 -25.18 -27.31
CA LEU A 19 -25.04 -25.29 -25.86
C LEU A 19 -23.57 -25.57 -25.52
N VAL A 20 -22.89 -26.37 -26.36
CA VAL A 20 -21.46 -26.72 -26.21
C VAL A 20 -20.58 -25.51 -26.50
N THR A 21 -20.90 -24.73 -27.54
CA THR A 21 -20.17 -23.50 -27.87
C THR A 21 -20.35 -22.42 -26.78
N LEU A 22 -21.55 -22.29 -26.21
CA LEU A 22 -21.80 -21.34 -25.11
C LEU A 22 -21.02 -21.73 -23.84
N LEU A 23 -20.92 -23.03 -23.53
CA LEU A 23 -20.12 -23.55 -22.42
C LEU A 23 -18.62 -23.29 -22.61
N LEU A 24 -18.10 -23.48 -23.84
CA LEU A 24 -16.71 -23.19 -24.18
C LEU A 24 -16.36 -21.70 -24.05
N ILE A 25 -17.25 -20.81 -24.49
CA ILE A 25 -17.08 -19.36 -24.32
C ILE A 25 -17.04 -19.00 -22.83
N PHE A 26 -17.90 -19.61 -22.01
CA PHE A 26 -17.95 -19.36 -20.56
C PHE A 26 -16.68 -19.82 -19.83
N VAL A 27 -16.12 -20.96 -20.22
CA VAL A 27 -14.86 -21.48 -19.65
C VAL A 27 -13.66 -20.62 -20.05
N VAL A 28 -13.62 -20.14 -21.31
CA VAL A 28 -12.54 -19.26 -21.80
C VAL A 28 -12.61 -17.87 -21.14
N THR A 29 -13.80 -17.29 -20.93
CA THR A 29 -13.93 -15.98 -20.27
C THR A 29 -13.69 -16.07 -18.76
N ALA A 30 -14.16 -17.12 -18.07
CA ALA A 30 -13.90 -17.34 -16.65
C ALA A 30 -12.43 -17.66 -16.35
N GLY A 31 -11.74 -18.38 -17.25
CA GLY A 31 -10.31 -18.66 -17.14
C GLY A 31 -9.45 -17.39 -17.22
N ASN A 32 -9.81 -16.46 -18.10
CA ASN A 32 -9.13 -15.16 -18.18
C ASN A 32 -9.41 -14.25 -16.98
N ALA A 33 -10.64 -14.27 -16.44
CA ALA A 33 -10.99 -13.50 -15.23
C ALA A 33 -10.24 -13.97 -13.97
N SER A 34 -9.91 -15.26 -13.89
CA SER A 34 -9.15 -15.83 -12.76
C SER A 34 -7.67 -15.42 -12.77
N LEU A 35 -7.10 -15.16 -13.95
CA LEU A 35 -5.73 -14.63 -14.08
C LEU A 35 -5.64 -13.18 -13.57
N THR A 36 -6.68 -12.37 -13.79
CA THR A 36 -6.76 -10.96 -13.36
C THR A 36 -7.07 -10.79 -11.86
N TYR A 37 -7.70 -11.78 -11.22
CA TYR A 37 -8.02 -11.75 -9.80
C TYR A 37 -6.80 -12.01 -8.88
N SER A 38 -5.71 -12.57 -9.43
CA SER A 38 -4.48 -12.85 -8.67
C SER A 38 -3.59 -11.62 -8.41
N GLN A 39 -4.13 -10.40 -8.52
CA GLN A 39 -3.57 -9.18 -7.94
C GLN A 39 -3.63 -9.24 -6.39
N GLN A 40 -3.16 -10.33 -5.80
CA GLN A 40 -2.78 -10.39 -4.40
C GLN A 40 -1.68 -9.34 -4.24
N THR A 41 -2.04 -8.15 -3.76
CA THR A 41 -1.07 -7.07 -3.52
C THR A 41 0.09 -7.67 -2.75
N ASN A 42 1.27 -7.65 -3.34
CA ASN A 42 2.46 -8.15 -2.67
C ASN A 42 2.79 -7.17 -1.54
N LYS A 43 2.21 -7.39 -0.35
CA LYS A 43 2.33 -6.50 0.81
C LYS A 43 3.79 -6.22 1.17
N ARG A 44 4.69 -7.18 0.93
CA ARG A 44 6.13 -6.99 1.14
C ARG A 44 6.74 -6.03 0.14
N LYS A 45 6.38 -6.17 -1.14
CA LYS A 45 6.78 -5.23 -2.19
C LYS A 45 6.27 -3.82 -1.86
N LEU A 46 4.99 -3.68 -1.51
CA LEU A 46 4.40 -2.39 -1.15
C LEU A 46 5.07 -1.78 0.09
N ALA A 47 5.35 -2.57 1.12
CA ALA A 47 6.08 -2.10 2.30
C ALA A 47 7.51 -1.62 1.95
N ALA A 48 8.19 -2.29 1.01
CA ALA A 48 9.50 -1.85 0.52
C ALA A 48 9.42 -0.54 -0.28
N GLU A 49 8.36 -0.36 -1.08
CA GLU A 49 8.09 0.89 -1.79
C GLU A 49 7.82 2.04 -0.80
N VAL A 50 6.97 1.82 0.22
CA VAL A 50 6.72 2.80 1.29
C VAL A 50 8.00 3.19 2.03
N ARG A 51 8.88 2.22 2.33
CA ARG A 51 10.19 2.48 2.94
C ARG A 51 11.06 3.37 2.05
N THR A 52 11.04 3.15 0.74
CA THR A 52 11.76 3.98 -0.23
C THR A 52 11.23 5.42 -0.25
N GLU A 53 9.91 5.58 -0.29
CA GLU A 53 9.27 6.91 -0.30
C GLU A 53 9.45 7.66 1.02
N PHE A 54 9.44 6.96 2.16
CA PHE A 54 9.79 7.56 3.44
C PHE A 54 11.19 8.16 3.40
N LEU A 55 12.20 7.41 2.92
CA LEU A 55 13.56 7.92 2.80
C LEU A 55 13.66 9.07 1.81
N HIS A 56 12.90 9.06 0.72
CA HIS A 56 12.82 10.19 -0.20
C HIS A 56 12.33 11.47 0.51
N ALA A 57 11.20 11.37 1.21
CA ALA A 57 10.63 12.49 1.97
C ALA A 57 11.56 12.96 3.10
N TRP A 58 12.11 12.01 3.88
CA TRP A 58 13.03 12.28 4.98
C TRP A 58 14.31 12.99 4.50
N ASN A 59 14.89 12.54 3.39
CA ASN A 59 16.05 13.20 2.80
C ASN A 59 15.70 14.60 2.26
N GLY A 60 14.49 14.80 1.76
CA GLY A 60 13.96 16.12 1.43
C GLY A 60 13.90 17.03 2.65
N TYR A 61 13.35 16.54 3.76
CA TYR A 61 13.30 17.27 5.04
C TYR A 61 14.71 17.64 5.52
N LYS A 62 15.62 16.65 5.64
CA LYS A 62 17.01 16.87 6.06
C LYS A 62 17.74 17.91 5.21
N LYS A 63 17.42 17.97 3.91
CA LYS A 63 18.08 18.89 2.98
C LYS A 63 17.55 20.32 3.05
N TYR A 64 16.25 20.50 3.26
CA TYR A 64 15.59 21.78 3.04
C TYR A 64 14.90 22.38 4.28
N ALA A 65 14.71 21.60 5.34
CA ALA A 65 13.95 21.98 6.52
C ALA A 65 14.54 21.44 7.83
N TRP A 66 15.82 21.02 7.85
CA TRP A 66 16.44 20.49 9.06
C TRP A 66 16.42 21.50 10.20
N GLY A 67 15.87 21.11 11.36
CA GLY A 67 15.71 21.99 12.52
C GLY A 67 14.42 22.80 12.53
N HIS A 68 13.59 22.69 11.48
CA HIS A 68 12.28 23.32 11.37
C HIS A 68 11.15 22.31 11.57
N ASP A 69 9.93 22.80 11.76
CA ASP A 69 8.78 21.94 12.03
C ASP A 69 8.35 21.16 10.79
N ASP A 70 8.16 21.83 9.65
CA ASP A 70 7.63 21.23 8.43
C ASP A 70 8.42 21.59 7.18
N LEU A 71 8.53 20.62 6.27
CA LEU A 71 9.05 20.82 4.92
C LEU A 71 7.98 21.44 4.01
N LYS A 72 8.35 22.47 3.24
CA LYS A 72 7.61 22.92 2.05
C LYS A 72 8.24 22.31 0.79
N PRO A 73 7.79 21.13 0.31
CA PRO A 73 8.55 20.35 -0.68
C PRO A 73 8.64 21.01 -2.05
N LEU A 74 7.63 21.78 -2.46
CA LEU A 74 7.62 22.46 -3.76
C LEU A 74 8.56 23.68 -3.80
N SER A 75 8.56 24.49 -2.74
CA SER A 75 9.40 25.69 -2.65
C SER A 75 10.79 25.42 -2.08
N LYS A 76 11.07 24.20 -1.59
CA LYS A 76 12.32 23.82 -0.91
C LYS A 76 12.64 24.73 0.28
N GLY A 77 11.60 25.16 0.99
CA GLY A 77 11.71 25.89 2.25
C GLY A 77 11.05 25.12 3.39
N TYR A 78 10.69 25.83 4.45
CA TYR A 78 10.07 25.26 5.63
C TYR A 78 8.89 26.09 6.15
N HIS A 79 8.17 25.54 7.12
CA HIS A 79 7.19 26.24 7.94
C HIS A 79 7.41 25.86 9.39
N ASP A 80 7.46 26.86 10.27
CA ASP A 80 7.37 26.68 11.71
C ASP A 80 5.98 27.11 12.15
N TRP A 81 5.33 26.30 12.98
CA TRP A 81 3.93 26.50 13.40
C TRP A 81 3.79 27.62 14.44
N TYR A 82 4.87 27.84 15.20
CA TYR A 82 4.92 28.79 16.29
C TYR A 82 6.02 29.83 16.06
N ALA A 83 6.20 30.73 17.03
CA ALA A 83 7.24 31.76 16.95
C ALA A 83 8.66 31.16 16.87
N GLU A 84 8.84 29.93 17.37
CA GLU A 84 10.05 29.13 17.25
C GLU A 84 9.70 27.68 16.91
N PRO A 85 10.57 26.95 16.20
CA PRO A 85 10.36 25.54 15.92
C PRO A 85 10.39 24.69 17.20
N LEU A 86 9.59 23.63 17.16
CA LEU A 86 9.50 22.56 18.16
C LEU A 86 9.89 21.19 17.58
N LEU A 87 10.54 21.18 16.41
CA LEU A 87 11.03 19.98 15.74
C LEU A 87 9.92 18.97 15.46
N MET A 88 8.74 19.43 15.02
CA MET A 88 7.56 18.56 14.84
C MET A 88 7.83 17.38 13.90
N THR A 89 8.29 17.61 12.67
CA THR A 89 8.61 16.50 11.73
C THR A 89 9.64 15.51 12.30
N PRO A 90 10.79 15.92 12.89
CA PRO A 90 11.72 15.00 13.54
C PRO A 90 11.10 14.14 14.63
N VAL A 91 10.27 14.73 15.50
CA VAL A 91 9.62 14.02 16.60
C VAL A 91 8.62 13.00 16.06
N ASP A 92 7.74 13.40 15.13
CA ASP A 92 6.72 12.54 14.54
C ASP A 92 7.31 11.42 13.66
N ALA A 93 8.45 11.67 13.00
CA ALA A 93 9.08 10.69 12.13
C ALA A 93 9.86 9.61 12.90
N LEU A 94 10.20 9.84 14.18
CA LEU A 94 11.14 9.00 14.93
C LEU A 94 10.63 7.56 15.11
N ASP A 95 9.39 7.39 15.57
CA ASP A 95 8.80 6.06 15.79
C ASP A 95 8.61 5.29 14.47
N THR A 96 8.28 6.02 13.40
CA THR A 96 8.14 5.49 12.05
C THR A 96 9.48 4.96 11.53
N MET A 97 10.59 5.67 11.79
CA MET A 97 11.94 5.16 11.47
C MET A 97 12.25 3.88 12.23
N PHE A 98 11.92 3.81 13.53
CA PHE A 98 12.09 2.59 14.32
C PHE A 98 11.27 1.43 13.75
N LEU A 99 10.00 1.67 13.44
CA LEU A 99 9.09 0.68 12.87
C LEU A 99 9.58 0.16 11.50
N MET A 100 10.12 1.05 10.65
CA MET A 100 10.64 0.72 9.33
C MET A 100 12.09 0.17 9.34
N GLY A 101 12.71 0.06 10.52
CA GLY A 101 14.05 -0.49 10.70
C GLY A 101 15.19 0.43 10.24
N PHE A 102 14.96 1.75 10.14
CA PHE A 102 15.99 2.74 9.81
C PHE A 102 16.78 3.15 11.05
N LYS A 103 17.53 2.20 11.61
CA LYS A 103 18.19 2.35 12.94
C LYS A 103 19.14 3.54 13.04
N ASP A 104 19.95 3.78 12.00
CA ASP A 104 20.93 4.86 12.01
C ASP A 104 20.24 6.24 11.93
N GLU A 105 19.23 6.36 11.06
CA GLU A 105 18.40 7.56 10.96
C GLU A 105 17.69 7.82 12.29
N ALA A 106 17.01 6.83 12.86
CA ALA A 106 16.33 6.94 14.15
C ALA A 106 17.28 7.37 15.28
N THR A 107 18.50 6.80 15.31
CA THR A 107 19.52 7.14 16.31
C THR A 107 20.00 8.58 16.16
N SER A 108 20.26 9.02 14.93
CA SER A 108 20.67 10.40 14.65
C SER A 108 19.57 11.42 14.96
N THR A 109 18.33 11.13 14.57
CA THR A 109 17.15 11.96 14.84
C THR A 109 16.87 12.06 16.33
N LYS A 110 16.90 10.94 17.07
CA LYS A 110 16.77 10.94 18.53
C LYS A 110 17.84 11.80 19.19
N SER A 111 19.09 11.67 18.76
CA SER A 111 20.20 12.44 19.32
C SER A 111 20.02 13.94 19.07
N TYR A 112 19.57 14.32 17.87
CA TYR A 112 19.28 15.70 17.51
C TYR A 112 18.15 16.27 18.35
N ILE A 113 17.04 15.54 18.53
CA ILE A 113 15.91 15.95 19.38
C ILE A 113 16.38 16.21 20.81
N ILE A 114 17.11 15.25 21.42
CA ILE A 114 17.60 15.37 22.80
C ILE A 114 18.50 16.61 22.99
N GLN A 115 19.28 16.96 21.98
CA GLN A 115 20.24 18.06 22.07
C GLN A 115 19.61 19.43 21.80
N ASN A 116 18.54 19.51 21.00
CA ASN A 116 18.06 20.77 20.44
C ASN A 116 16.60 21.10 20.78
N LEU A 117 15.79 20.14 21.19
CA LEU A 117 14.40 20.41 21.57
C LEU A 117 14.34 20.91 23.02
N SER A 118 13.81 22.12 23.20
CA SER A 118 13.46 22.68 24.50
C SER A 118 12.00 23.11 24.52
N PHE A 119 11.31 22.80 25.61
CA PHE A 119 9.96 23.30 25.89
C PHE A 119 9.96 24.49 26.85
N ASP A 120 11.13 24.88 27.38
CA ASP A 120 11.28 26.07 28.20
C ASP A 120 11.36 27.31 27.30
N LYS A 121 10.21 27.67 26.72
CA LYS A 121 10.06 28.74 25.74
C LYS A 121 8.78 29.54 26.02
N ASP A 122 8.86 30.86 25.95
CA ASP A 122 7.70 31.74 26.07
C ASP A 122 7.01 31.91 24.71
N ILE A 123 6.29 30.87 24.29
CA ILE A 123 5.54 30.81 23.04
C ILE A 123 4.11 30.37 23.30
N TYR A 124 3.16 30.93 22.55
CA TYR A 124 1.78 30.46 22.56
C TYR A 124 1.64 29.28 21.60
N VAL A 125 1.09 28.17 22.09
CA VAL A 125 0.94 26.89 21.39
C VAL A 125 -0.53 26.55 21.16
#